data_AF-A0AAV4FDE5-F1
#
_entry.id   AF-A0AAV4FDE5-F1
#
_cell.length_a   1.000
_cell.length_b   1.000
_cell.length_c   1.000
_cell.angle_alpha   90.00
_cell.angle_beta   90.00
_cell.angle_gamma   90.00
#
_symmetry.space_group_name_H-M   'P 1'
#
loop_
_entity.id
_entity.type
_entity.pdbx_description
1 polymer ?
#
loop_
_entity_poly.entity_id
_entity_poly.type
_entity_poly.pdbx_seq_one_letter_code
_entity_poly.pdbx_strand_id
1 'polypeptide(L)'
;MDFFPDTAAGPVTGESDTLDKPDWDDLEVTWGQGGAKSFMKQPRTVQEATDAGFVQVGSSVCGENGVYNGIAYVKDEDYSVTLLFDVNGFIAGIQHGIPKQDADTTGYPSEKIQPPMVLVEDRYVLTAYFTDPNTICSSGRTRSVFNVEGTGTDLWLQTGNTASEVTLIPYYQTGLNVTNWTEGKCFPTMGKHYWYNVTVDMDCDTFYPVFLLYNGGKLNSFGWALLTGLDSVNYEHPIIPALGVSA
;
A
#
# COMPACT_ATOMS: atom_id res chain seq x y z
N MET A 1 -15.63 47.09 53.42
CA MET A 1 -16.02 48.27 52.62
C MET A 1 -14.73 48.71 51.96
N ASP A 2 -14.43 48.42 50.70
CA ASP A 2 -15.23 48.06 49.51
C ASP A 2 -14.35 47.14 48.62
N PHE A 3 -14.78 45.94 48.23
CA PHE A 3 -15.54 45.60 47.02
C PHE A 3 -15.02 46.29 45.73
N PHE A 4 -14.16 45.59 44.99
CA PHE A 4 -13.95 45.83 43.55
C PHE A 4 -14.78 44.80 42.75
N PRO A 5 -15.45 45.21 41.66
CA PRO A 5 -16.40 44.36 40.94
C PRO A 5 -15.74 43.48 39.87
N ASP A 6 -16.42 42.37 39.61
CA ASP A 6 -16.27 41.47 38.47
C ASP A 6 -16.12 42.19 37.13
N THR A 7 -15.08 41.83 36.39
CA THR A 7 -15.08 41.93 34.92
C THR A 7 -15.40 40.57 34.34
N ALA A 8 -16.59 40.49 33.74
CA ALA A 8 -17.12 39.37 33.01
C ALA A 8 -16.14 38.84 31.94
N ALA A 9 -15.88 37.54 31.97
CA ALA A 9 -15.34 36.81 30.85
C ALA A 9 -16.41 36.74 29.75
N GLY A 10 -16.14 37.37 28.61
CA GLY A 10 -16.93 37.18 27.40
C GLY A 10 -16.78 35.76 26.83
N PRO A 11 -17.72 35.30 26.00
CA PRO A 11 -17.70 33.95 25.47
C PRO A 11 -16.53 33.80 24.48
N VAL A 12 -15.70 32.78 24.70
CA VAL A 12 -14.71 32.32 23.73
C VAL A 12 -15.48 31.70 22.56
N THR A 13 -15.73 32.50 21.53
CA THR A 13 -16.33 32.03 20.28
C THR A 13 -15.25 31.44 19.40
N GLY A 14 -15.38 30.14 19.13
CA GLY A 14 -15.07 29.54 17.83
C GLY A 14 -13.60 29.41 17.47
N GLU A 15 -12.97 28.35 17.97
CA GLU A 15 -12.00 27.63 17.15
C GLU A 15 -12.76 26.44 16.58
N SER A 16 -13.19 26.57 15.33
CA SER A 16 -13.60 25.44 14.52
C SER A 16 -12.41 24.51 14.49
N ASP A 17 -12.49 23.36 15.17
CA ASP A 17 -11.61 22.21 14.99
C ASP A 17 -11.61 21.88 13.49
N THR A 18 -10.69 22.49 12.75
CA THR A 18 -10.26 21.96 11.48
C THR A 18 -9.46 20.73 11.85
N LEU A 19 -10.14 19.58 11.93
CA LEU A 19 -9.45 18.28 11.95
C LEU A 19 -8.42 18.33 10.84
N ASP A 20 -7.14 18.30 11.21
CA ASP A 20 -6.04 18.26 10.25
C ASP A 20 -6.32 17.12 9.28
N LYS A 21 -6.21 17.42 7.98
CA LYS A 21 -6.43 16.45 6.91
C LYS A 21 -5.49 15.26 7.11
N PRO A 22 -5.93 14.00 6.94
CA PRO A 22 -5.03 12.87 7.03
C PRO A 22 -3.84 13.03 6.07
N ASP A 23 -2.65 12.60 6.51
CA ASP A 23 -1.45 12.63 5.69
C ASP A 23 -1.63 11.76 4.43
N TRP A 24 -2.38 10.66 4.53
CA TRP A 24 -2.76 9.80 3.40
C TRP A 24 -4.27 9.86 3.18
N ASP A 25 -4.74 10.83 2.39
CA ASP A 25 -6.16 11.04 2.13
C ASP A 25 -6.63 10.67 0.72
N ASP A 26 -5.78 10.02 -0.06
CA ASP A 26 -6.09 9.50 -1.40
C ASP A 26 -5.43 8.13 -1.60
N LEU A 27 -5.82 7.43 -2.68
CA LEU A 27 -5.15 6.22 -3.15
C LEU A 27 -5.07 6.29 -4.68
N GLU A 28 -3.86 6.36 -5.21
CA GLU A 28 -3.59 6.43 -6.64
C GLU A 28 -2.58 5.35 -7.01
N VAL A 29 -2.77 4.72 -8.17
CA VAL A 29 -1.86 3.71 -8.71
C VAL A 29 -1.32 4.16 -10.06
N THR A 30 -0.25 3.48 -10.51
CA THR A 30 0.45 3.75 -11.78
C THR A 30 1.10 5.11 -11.79
N TRP A 31 2.42 5.13 -11.69
CA TRP A 31 3.18 6.35 -11.90
C TRP A 31 3.20 6.70 -13.40
N GLY A 32 3.26 7.99 -13.69
CA GLY A 32 3.54 8.45 -15.05
C GLY A 32 3.83 9.94 -15.09
N GLN A 33 4.64 10.35 -16.07
CA GLN A 33 5.07 11.75 -16.26
C GLN A 33 4.01 12.61 -16.98
N GLY A 34 2.74 12.46 -16.59
CA GLY A 34 1.60 13.19 -17.14
C GLY A 34 0.92 12.46 -18.31
N GLY A 35 -0.40 12.28 -18.18
CA GLY A 35 -1.25 11.60 -19.16
C GLY A 35 -2.52 11.06 -18.50
N ALA A 36 -3.49 10.60 -19.30
CA ALA A 36 -4.78 10.10 -18.79
C ALA A 36 -4.68 8.81 -17.95
N LYS A 37 -3.50 8.17 -17.90
CA LYS A 37 -3.23 6.91 -17.18
C LYS A 37 -2.22 7.06 -16.05
N SER A 38 -1.81 8.29 -15.73
CA SER A 38 -0.93 8.57 -14.59
C SER A 38 -1.78 8.83 -13.36
N PHE A 39 -1.38 8.26 -12.22
CA PHE A 39 -2.03 8.49 -10.92
C PHE A 39 -3.53 8.18 -10.97
N MET A 40 -3.86 6.94 -11.35
CA MET A 40 -5.23 6.47 -11.46
C MET A 40 -5.83 6.30 -10.07
N LYS A 41 -6.79 7.15 -9.72
CA LYS A 41 -7.52 7.10 -8.44
C LYS A 41 -8.22 5.77 -8.24
N GLN A 42 -8.09 5.25 -7.04
CA GLN A 42 -8.73 4.01 -6.62
C GLN A 42 -9.83 4.30 -5.59
N PRO A 43 -10.92 3.52 -5.63
CA PRO A 43 -11.93 3.50 -4.59
C PRO A 43 -11.36 3.28 -3.19
N ARG A 44 -11.92 3.99 -2.19
CA ARG A 44 -11.53 3.84 -0.78
C ARG A 44 -12.66 3.31 0.10
N THR A 45 -13.84 3.13 -0.47
CA THR A 45 -14.95 2.39 0.14
C THR A 45 -15.50 1.34 -0.80
N VAL A 46 -16.13 0.30 -0.26
CA VAL A 46 -16.81 -0.73 -1.06
C VAL A 46 -17.86 -0.11 -1.98
N GLN A 47 -18.61 0.89 -1.51
CA GLN A 47 -19.60 1.59 -2.34
C GLN A 47 -18.96 2.24 -3.57
N GLU A 48 -17.89 3.00 -3.37
CA GLU A 48 -17.12 3.60 -4.48
C GLU A 48 -16.56 2.53 -5.43
N ALA A 49 -16.13 1.38 -4.88
CA ALA A 49 -15.59 0.28 -5.67
C ALA A 49 -16.66 -0.35 -6.56
N THR A 50 -17.82 -0.66 -5.99
CA THR A 50 -18.95 -1.20 -6.75
C THR A 50 -19.45 -0.22 -7.79
N ASP A 51 -19.52 1.08 -7.47
CA ASP A 51 -19.92 2.13 -8.41
C ASP A 51 -18.92 2.29 -9.56
N ALA A 52 -17.63 2.03 -9.29
CA ALA A 52 -16.56 2.04 -10.28
C ALA A 52 -16.41 0.73 -11.07
N GLY A 53 -17.27 -0.27 -10.82
CA GLY A 53 -17.31 -1.56 -11.52
C GLY A 53 -16.41 -2.65 -10.94
N PHE A 54 -15.89 -2.48 -9.73
CA PHE A 54 -15.17 -3.55 -9.04
C PHE A 54 -16.14 -4.61 -8.53
N VAL A 55 -15.73 -5.86 -8.61
CA VAL A 55 -16.46 -7.02 -8.12
C VAL A 55 -15.67 -7.71 -7.01
N GLN A 56 -16.38 -8.21 -6.01
CA GLN A 56 -15.75 -8.99 -4.94
C GLN A 56 -15.24 -10.31 -5.51
N VAL A 57 -14.02 -10.70 -5.12
CA VAL A 57 -13.35 -11.94 -5.53
C VAL A 57 -12.79 -12.69 -4.32
N GLY A 58 -12.34 -13.93 -4.56
CA GLY A 58 -11.71 -14.78 -3.55
C GLY A 58 -12.71 -15.48 -2.65
N SER A 59 -12.47 -16.77 -2.42
CA SER A 59 -13.34 -17.61 -1.57
C SER A 59 -12.91 -17.65 -0.09
N SER A 60 -11.69 -17.20 0.21
CA SER A 60 -11.01 -17.32 1.53
C SER A 60 -10.83 -15.99 2.28
N VAL A 61 -11.78 -15.09 2.09
CA VAL A 61 -11.81 -13.75 2.69
C VAL A 61 -12.10 -13.84 4.19
N CYS A 62 -11.27 -13.22 5.04
CA CYS A 62 -11.51 -13.07 6.48
C CYS A 62 -12.02 -14.35 7.19
N GLY A 63 -11.39 -15.48 6.91
CA GLY A 63 -11.68 -16.78 7.54
C GLY A 63 -10.52 -17.27 8.42
N GLU A 64 -10.76 -18.33 9.22
CA GLU A 64 -9.79 -18.89 10.17
C GLU A 64 -8.46 -19.38 9.55
N ASN A 65 -8.40 -19.50 8.21
CA ASN A 65 -7.21 -19.91 7.45
C ASN A 65 -6.91 -18.94 6.27
N GLY A 66 -7.29 -17.67 6.39
CA GLY A 66 -7.03 -16.68 5.35
C GLY A 66 -5.52 -16.48 5.12
N VAL A 67 -5.11 -16.51 3.85
CA VAL A 67 -3.71 -16.26 3.45
C VAL A 67 -3.35 -14.77 3.58
N TYR A 68 -4.35 -13.90 3.49
CA TYR A 68 -4.27 -12.46 3.70
C TYR A 68 -5.54 -11.96 4.39
N ASN A 69 -5.51 -10.72 4.91
CA ASN A 69 -6.66 -10.10 5.55
C ASN A 69 -7.37 -9.11 4.62
N GLY A 70 -8.71 -9.07 4.67
CA GLY A 70 -9.52 -8.10 3.95
C GLY A 70 -10.27 -8.68 2.77
N ILE A 71 -11.34 -7.96 2.41
CA ILE A 71 -12.30 -8.31 1.37
C ILE A 71 -11.78 -7.81 0.03
N ALA A 72 -11.40 -8.75 -0.83
CA ALA A 72 -10.77 -8.47 -2.11
C ALA A 72 -11.79 -8.06 -3.18
N TYR A 73 -11.48 -6.99 -3.90
CA TYR A 73 -12.25 -6.48 -5.02
C TYR A 73 -11.34 -6.21 -6.21
N VAL A 74 -11.77 -6.64 -7.39
CA VAL A 74 -11.04 -6.52 -8.66
C VAL A 74 -11.95 -5.94 -9.72
N LYS A 75 -11.37 -5.17 -10.65
CA LYS A 75 -12.09 -4.59 -11.78
C LYS A 75 -11.68 -5.28 -13.07
N ASP A 76 -12.66 -5.57 -13.93
CA ASP A 76 -12.44 -6.11 -15.28
C ASP A 76 -11.56 -7.39 -15.32
N GLU A 77 -11.59 -8.19 -14.26
CA GLU A 77 -10.73 -9.38 -14.06
C GLU A 77 -9.21 -9.09 -14.11
N ASP A 78 -8.81 -7.82 -13.91
CA ASP A 78 -7.43 -7.37 -13.89
C ASP A 78 -6.86 -7.34 -12.46
N TYR A 79 -6.11 -8.39 -12.11
CA TYR A 79 -5.51 -8.58 -10.78
C TYR A 79 -4.20 -7.80 -10.57
N SER A 80 -3.79 -6.94 -11.51
CA SER A 80 -2.68 -6.01 -11.29
C SER A 80 -2.94 -5.05 -10.12
N VAL A 81 -4.22 -4.75 -9.85
CA VAL A 81 -4.70 -3.96 -8.72
C VAL A 81 -5.90 -4.67 -8.09
N THR A 82 -5.67 -5.27 -6.92
CA THR A 82 -6.74 -5.82 -6.08
C THR A 82 -6.88 -4.95 -4.84
N LEU A 83 -8.06 -4.40 -4.59
CA LEU A 83 -8.33 -3.58 -3.41
C LEU A 83 -8.80 -4.47 -2.26
N LEU A 84 -8.24 -4.28 -1.07
CA LEU A 84 -8.62 -5.01 0.14
C LEU A 84 -9.39 -4.09 1.07
N PHE A 85 -10.64 -4.42 1.39
CA PHE A 85 -11.46 -3.65 2.32
C PHE A 85 -11.56 -4.33 3.69
N ASP A 86 -11.67 -3.55 4.76
CA ASP A 86 -12.04 -4.08 6.06
C ASP A 86 -13.51 -4.54 6.11
N VAL A 87 -13.90 -5.21 7.21
CA VAL A 87 -15.26 -5.72 7.42
C VAL A 87 -16.36 -4.64 7.41
N ASN A 88 -16.00 -3.36 7.57
CA ASN A 88 -16.92 -2.23 7.50
C ASN A 88 -16.91 -1.53 6.13
N GLY A 89 -16.13 -2.06 5.18
CA GLY A 89 -16.08 -1.60 3.80
C GLY A 89 -15.16 -0.41 3.54
N PHE A 90 -14.15 -0.17 4.38
CA PHE A 90 -13.11 0.86 4.15
C PHE A 90 -11.81 0.25 3.67
N ILE A 91 -11.10 0.94 2.76
CA ILE A 91 -9.85 0.45 2.17
C ILE A 91 -8.78 0.15 3.21
N ALA A 92 -8.38 -1.10 3.35
CA ALA A 92 -7.44 -1.55 4.37
C ALA A 92 -6.09 -1.96 3.79
N GLY A 93 -6.02 -2.25 2.48
CA GLY A 93 -4.80 -2.64 1.80
C GLY A 93 -4.98 -2.81 0.30
N ILE A 94 -3.94 -3.31 -0.35
CA ILE A 94 -3.87 -3.55 -1.78
C ILE A 94 -3.02 -4.79 -2.06
N GLN A 95 -3.35 -5.49 -3.14
CA GLN A 95 -2.55 -6.57 -3.67
C GLN A 95 -2.25 -6.38 -5.15
N HIS A 96 -1.19 -7.06 -5.55
CA HIS A 96 -0.87 -7.33 -6.93
C HIS A 96 -0.79 -8.84 -7.13
N GLY A 97 -1.41 -9.36 -8.19
CA GLY A 97 -1.44 -10.80 -8.49
C GLY A 97 -0.81 -11.17 -9.82
N ILE A 98 0.02 -12.21 -9.84
CA ILE A 98 0.54 -12.86 -11.04
C ILE A 98 -0.16 -14.20 -11.24
N PRO A 99 -0.84 -14.44 -12.38
CA PRO A 99 -1.41 -15.75 -12.70
C PRO A 99 -0.35 -16.84 -12.61
N LYS A 100 -0.66 -17.96 -11.97
CA LYS A 100 0.26 -19.10 -11.85
C LYS A 100 0.73 -19.59 -13.23
N GLN A 101 -0.15 -19.54 -14.24
CA GLN A 101 0.21 -19.89 -15.61
C GLN A 101 1.32 -19.00 -16.19
N ASP A 102 1.26 -17.69 -15.94
CA ASP A 102 2.29 -16.75 -16.38
C ASP A 102 3.58 -16.97 -15.59
N ALA A 103 3.46 -17.26 -14.30
CA ALA A 103 4.60 -17.61 -13.45
C ALA A 103 5.29 -18.90 -13.90
N ASP A 104 4.53 -19.94 -14.24
CA ASP A 104 5.05 -21.21 -14.76
C ASP A 104 5.75 -21.01 -16.11
N THR A 105 5.27 -20.06 -16.93
CA THR A 105 5.84 -19.74 -18.25
C THR A 105 7.13 -18.92 -18.14
N THR A 106 7.16 -17.96 -17.21
CA THR A 106 8.28 -17.00 -17.07
C THR A 106 9.32 -17.43 -16.05
N GLY A 107 8.99 -18.35 -15.15
CA GLY A 107 9.82 -18.72 -13.99
C GLY A 107 9.80 -17.69 -12.85
N TYR A 108 8.94 -16.68 -12.92
CA TYR A 108 8.82 -15.62 -11.92
C TYR A 108 7.42 -15.60 -11.28
N PRO A 109 7.29 -15.52 -9.94
CA PRO A 109 8.36 -15.38 -8.97
C PRO A 109 9.15 -16.67 -8.75
N SER A 110 10.44 -16.54 -8.45
CA SER A 110 11.25 -17.68 -8.03
C SER A 110 10.78 -18.19 -6.66
N GLU A 111 11.07 -19.46 -6.33
CA GLU A 111 10.80 -20.02 -5.00
C GLU A 111 11.55 -19.27 -3.88
N LYS A 112 12.66 -18.60 -4.19
CA LYS A 112 13.50 -17.89 -3.19
C LYS A 112 12.84 -16.60 -2.67
N ILE A 113 11.82 -16.08 -3.37
CA ILE A 113 11.06 -14.88 -2.98
C ILE A 113 9.60 -15.21 -2.65
N GLN A 114 9.35 -16.46 -2.26
CA GLN A 114 8.07 -16.94 -1.76
C GLN A 114 8.26 -17.40 -0.30
N PRO A 115 8.04 -16.54 0.71
CA PRO A 115 7.45 -15.19 0.68
C PRO A 115 8.43 -14.06 0.26
N PRO A 116 7.95 -12.84 -0.10
CA PRO A 116 6.61 -12.26 0.10
C PRO A 116 5.58 -12.61 -0.98
N MET A 117 5.98 -13.25 -2.08
CA MET A 117 5.05 -13.70 -3.11
C MET A 117 4.33 -14.95 -2.60
N VAL A 118 3.05 -14.85 -2.27
CA VAL A 118 2.30 -15.97 -1.68
C VAL A 118 1.31 -16.54 -2.70
N LEU A 119 1.30 -17.86 -2.88
CA LEU A 119 0.32 -18.51 -3.75
C LEU A 119 -1.07 -18.51 -3.07
N VAL A 120 -2.03 -17.83 -3.69
CA VAL A 120 -3.44 -17.85 -3.32
C VAL A 120 -4.24 -18.33 -4.52
N GLU A 121 -4.98 -19.43 -4.32
CA GLU A 121 -5.75 -20.08 -5.39
C GLU A 121 -4.85 -20.36 -6.61
N ASP A 122 -5.02 -19.63 -7.70
CA ASP A 122 -4.27 -19.77 -8.96
C ASP A 122 -3.30 -18.61 -9.23
N ARG A 123 -2.89 -17.84 -8.22
CA ARG A 123 -2.07 -16.62 -8.39
C ARG A 123 -1.05 -16.42 -7.29
N TYR A 124 0.13 -15.90 -7.63
CA TYR A 124 1.07 -15.39 -6.65
C TYR A 124 0.76 -13.92 -6.34
N VAL A 125 0.56 -13.59 -5.07
CA VAL A 125 0.17 -12.25 -4.63
C VAL A 125 1.26 -11.58 -3.79
N LEU A 126 1.43 -10.27 -3.98
CA LEU A 126 2.06 -9.37 -3.02
C LEU A 126 0.98 -8.61 -2.28
N THR A 127 1.12 -8.47 -0.97
CA THR A 127 0.13 -7.79 -0.14
C THR A 127 0.76 -6.68 0.69
N ALA A 128 0.12 -5.51 0.63
CA ALA A 128 0.37 -4.40 1.54
C ALA A 128 -0.93 -3.99 2.24
N TYR A 129 -0.81 -3.59 3.50
CA TYR A 129 -1.91 -3.02 4.29
C TYR A 129 -1.59 -1.59 4.70
N PHE A 130 -2.61 -0.74 4.69
CA PHE A 130 -2.55 0.67 5.10
C PHE A 130 -2.99 0.87 6.55
N THR A 131 -3.51 -0.18 7.17
CA THR A 131 -4.07 -0.21 8.53
C THR A 131 -3.59 -1.47 9.24
N ASP A 132 -3.72 -1.52 10.57
CA ASP A 132 -3.33 -2.70 11.36
C ASP A 132 -4.05 -3.96 10.83
N PRO A 133 -3.30 -4.95 10.28
CA PRO A 133 -3.87 -6.16 9.71
C PRO A 133 -4.77 -6.94 10.67
N ASN A 134 -4.54 -6.87 11.98
CA ASN A 134 -5.32 -7.59 12.98
C ASN A 134 -6.77 -7.08 13.10
N THR A 135 -7.00 -5.83 12.71
CA THR A 135 -8.32 -5.18 12.83
C THR A 135 -9.17 -5.36 11.58
N ILE A 136 -8.55 -5.59 10.41
CA ILE A 136 -9.20 -5.60 9.08
C ILE A 136 -10.39 -6.57 9.04
N CYS A 137 -10.17 -7.80 9.52
CA CYS A 137 -11.17 -8.87 9.49
C CYS A 137 -12.01 -9.01 10.77
N SER A 138 -11.71 -8.22 11.80
CA SER A 138 -12.35 -8.35 13.11
C SER A 138 -13.28 -7.18 13.39
N SER A 139 -12.74 -6.03 13.79
CA SER A 139 -13.53 -4.83 14.10
C SER A 139 -13.72 -3.90 12.91
N GLY A 140 -12.75 -3.88 11.98
CA GLY A 140 -12.62 -2.86 10.94
C GLY A 140 -12.52 -1.44 11.51
N ARG A 141 -12.49 -0.44 10.62
CA ARG A 141 -12.57 0.97 11.02
C ARG A 141 -14.01 1.46 11.01
N THR A 142 -14.31 2.41 11.88
CA THR A 142 -15.56 3.16 11.82
C THR A 142 -15.43 4.34 10.86
N ARG A 143 -16.55 4.93 10.44
CA ARG A 143 -16.53 6.14 9.59
C ARG A 143 -15.74 7.29 10.24
N SER A 144 -15.86 7.49 11.55
CA SER A 144 -15.13 8.56 12.24
C SER A 144 -13.62 8.32 12.24
N VAL A 145 -13.18 7.06 12.43
CA VAL A 145 -11.77 6.69 12.34
C VAL A 145 -11.25 6.88 10.91
N PHE A 146 -11.99 6.37 9.92
CA PHE A 146 -11.66 6.56 8.50
C PHE A 146 -11.53 8.04 8.09
N ASN A 147 -12.39 8.92 8.62
CA ASN A 147 -12.31 10.34 8.30
C ASN A 147 -11.04 11.02 8.86
N VAL A 148 -10.48 10.50 9.96
CA VAL A 148 -9.26 11.03 10.59
C VAL A 148 -8.01 10.40 9.99
N GLU A 149 -8.03 9.10 9.74
CA GLU A 149 -6.87 8.34 9.23
C GLU A 149 -6.77 8.34 7.69
N GLY A 150 -7.88 8.63 6.99
CA GLY A 150 -7.96 8.56 5.55
C GLY A 150 -7.75 7.13 5.02
N THR A 151 -6.87 6.99 4.03
CA THR A 151 -6.49 5.70 3.44
C THR A 151 -5.81 4.80 4.47
N GLY A 152 -5.06 5.37 5.42
CA GLY A 152 -4.38 4.65 6.48
C GLY A 152 -3.29 5.46 7.16
N THR A 153 -2.68 4.90 8.19
CA THR A 153 -1.63 5.55 9.00
C THR A 153 -0.27 4.90 8.84
N ASP A 154 -0.23 3.64 8.41
CA ASP A 154 0.96 2.79 8.44
C ASP A 154 1.01 1.90 7.20
N LEU A 155 2.22 1.54 6.76
CA LEU A 155 2.40 0.56 5.68
C LEU A 155 2.93 -0.74 6.27
N TRP A 156 2.15 -1.81 6.12
CA TRP A 156 2.52 -3.16 6.50
C TRP A 156 2.71 -3.99 5.24
N LEU A 157 3.86 -4.66 5.09
CA LEU A 157 4.07 -5.62 4.01
C LEU A 157 3.87 -7.03 4.55
N GLN A 158 3.11 -7.86 3.86
CA GLN A 158 3.09 -9.29 4.15
C GLN A 158 4.41 -9.92 3.74
N THR A 159 5.12 -10.48 4.71
CA THR A 159 6.47 -11.06 4.54
C THR A 159 6.53 -12.54 4.86
N GLY A 160 5.41 -13.14 5.30
CA GLY A 160 5.26 -14.59 5.45
C GLY A 160 4.07 -15.15 4.68
N ASN A 161 3.77 -16.42 4.92
CA ASN A 161 2.72 -17.16 4.23
C ASN A 161 1.32 -16.91 4.82
N THR A 162 1.25 -16.25 5.97
CA THR A 162 0.00 -15.97 6.68
C THR A 162 -0.25 -14.47 6.81
N ALA A 163 -1.52 -14.09 6.98
CA ALA A 163 -1.93 -12.70 7.11
C ALA A 163 -1.32 -11.98 8.35
N SER A 164 -0.87 -12.73 9.36
CA SER A 164 -0.21 -12.21 10.57
C SER A 164 1.28 -11.99 10.42
N GLU A 165 1.91 -12.59 9.41
CA GLU A 165 3.36 -12.44 9.18
C GLU A 165 3.61 -11.20 8.33
N VAL A 166 3.65 -10.06 9.01
CA VAL A 166 3.80 -8.75 8.41
C VAL A 166 4.98 -7.98 8.98
N THR A 167 5.55 -7.10 8.17
CA THR A 167 6.60 -6.16 8.56
C THR A 167 6.07 -4.73 8.46
N LEU A 168 6.12 -3.98 9.56
CA LEU A 168 5.83 -2.54 9.56
C LEU A 168 6.97 -1.79 8.88
N ILE A 169 6.62 -0.92 7.93
CA ILE A 169 7.55 0.01 7.30
C ILE A 169 7.61 1.29 8.13
N PRO A 170 8.82 1.77 8.52
CA PRO A 170 8.96 3.03 9.24
C PRO A 170 8.28 4.18 8.51
N TYR A 171 7.45 4.96 9.20
CA TYR A 171 6.82 6.12 8.57
C TYR A 171 7.84 7.23 8.23
N TYR A 172 8.86 7.41 9.07
CA TYR A 172 9.93 8.39 8.85
C TYR A 172 11.18 7.74 8.27
N GLN A 173 11.77 8.41 7.28
CA GLN A 173 12.96 7.95 6.54
C GLN A 173 14.14 7.62 7.47
N THR A 174 14.29 8.36 8.58
CA THR A 174 15.34 8.14 9.58
C THR A 174 15.24 6.78 10.27
N GLY A 175 14.04 6.17 10.31
CA GLY A 175 13.82 4.83 10.84
C GLY A 175 14.42 3.73 9.97
N LEU A 176 14.76 3.99 8.71
CA LEU A 176 15.37 3.00 7.82
C LEU A 176 16.83 2.69 8.16
N ASN A 177 17.52 3.55 8.91
CA ASN A 177 18.95 3.40 9.25
C ASN A 177 19.29 2.13 10.04
N VAL A 178 18.28 1.49 10.64
CA VAL A 178 18.42 0.24 11.41
C VAL A 178 17.78 -0.96 10.70
N THR A 179 17.50 -0.83 9.40
CA THR A 179 16.85 -1.84 8.56
C THR A 179 17.74 -2.23 7.39
N ASN A 180 17.34 -3.25 6.63
CA ASN A 180 18.03 -3.66 5.41
C ASN A 180 17.58 -2.88 4.16
N TRP A 181 16.81 -1.79 4.31
CA TRP A 181 16.43 -0.95 3.18
C TRP A 181 17.60 -0.07 2.75
N THR A 182 18.13 -0.35 1.57
CA THR A 182 19.25 0.37 0.97
C THR A 182 18.74 1.58 0.20
N GLU A 183 19.40 2.73 0.39
CA GLU A 183 19.07 3.95 -0.34
C GLU A 183 19.35 3.81 -1.85
N GLY A 184 18.37 4.18 -2.68
CA GLY A 184 18.49 4.28 -4.12
C GLY A 184 18.46 5.73 -4.63
N LYS A 185 18.38 5.88 -5.96
CA LYS A 185 18.25 7.20 -6.58
C LYS A 185 16.95 7.91 -6.20
N CYS A 186 17.03 9.25 -6.21
CA CYS A 186 15.85 10.11 -6.16
C CYS A 186 15.36 10.34 -7.58
N PHE A 187 14.12 9.95 -7.88
CA PHE A 187 13.52 10.18 -9.19
C PHE A 187 12.56 11.38 -9.11
N PRO A 188 12.68 12.37 -10.00
CA PRO A 188 11.72 13.47 -10.08
C PRO A 188 10.30 12.91 -10.19
N THR A 189 9.35 13.47 -9.42
CA THR A 189 7.94 13.07 -9.33
C THR A 189 7.61 11.76 -8.60
N MET A 190 8.62 10.97 -8.18
CA MET A 190 8.40 9.78 -7.34
C MET A 190 8.93 9.99 -5.92
N GLY A 191 10.13 10.56 -5.79
CA GLY A 191 10.82 10.73 -4.52
C GLY A 191 12.05 9.84 -4.37
N LYS A 192 12.53 9.71 -3.14
CA LYS A 192 13.71 8.92 -2.81
C LYS A 192 13.35 7.44 -2.72
N HIS A 193 13.94 6.62 -3.58
CA HIS A 193 13.73 5.18 -3.57
C HIS A 193 14.55 4.49 -2.48
N TYR A 194 13.98 3.43 -1.92
CA TYR A 194 14.67 2.47 -1.08
C TYR A 194 14.35 1.05 -1.54
N TRP A 195 15.38 0.22 -1.63
CA TRP A 195 15.33 -1.15 -2.11
C TRP A 195 15.76 -2.11 -1.00
N TYR A 196 15.04 -3.20 -0.81
CA TYR A 196 15.36 -4.11 0.28
C TYR A 196 16.55 -5.00 -0.06
N ASN A 197 17.62 -4.91 0.74
CA ASN A 197 18.80 -5.79 0.71
C ASN A 197 19.43 -5.98 -0.69
N VAL A 198 19.41 -4.93 -1.52
CA VAL A 198 20.01 -4.94 -2.86
C VAL A 198 21.54 -4.88 -2.79
N THR A 199 22.23 -5.69 -3.60
CA THR A 199 23.68 -5.60 -3.84
C THR A 199 23.97 -5.59 -5.34
N VAL A 200 25.17 -5.14 -5.73
CA VAL A 200 25.57 -5.03 -7.15
C VAL A 200 25.62 -6.40 -7.84
N ASP A 201 26.00 -7.43 -7.09
CA ASP A 201 26.22 -8.81 -7.52
C ASP A 201 25.09 -9.76 -7.09
N MET A 202 23.92 -9.22 -6.73
CA MET A 202 22.80 -10.03 -6.25
C MET A 202 22.24 -10.98 -7.33
N ASP A 203 21.75 -12.13 -6.88
CA ASP A 203 20.99 -13.05 -7.72
C ASP A 203 19.60 -12.47 -8.00
N CYS A 204 19.23 -12.36 -9.29
CA CYS A 204 17.91 -11.90 -9.73
C CYS A 204 16.77 -12.70 -9.09
N ASP A 205 16.98 -13.99 -8.82
CA ASP A 205 15.98 -14.85 -8.17
C ASP A 205 15.68 -14.43 -6.73
N THR A 206 16.57 -13.66 -6.10
CA THR A 206 16.45 -13.21 -4.70
C THR A 206 16.00 -11.75 -4.59
N PHE A 207 15.73 -11.09 -5.72
CA PHE A 207 15.31 -9.71 -5.74
C PHE A 207 13.95 -9.51 -5.07
N TYR A 208 13.95 -8.79 -3.95
CA TYR A 208 12.74 -8.47 -3.20
C TYR A 208 11.90 -7.44 -3.99
N PRO A 209 10.68 -7.78 -4.44
CA PRO A 209 9.99 -7.03 -5.50
C PRO A 209 9.22 -5.80 -4.97
N VAL A 210 9.73 -5.15 -3.93
CA VAL A 210 9.11 -3.96 -3.34
C VAL A 210 10.14 -2.86 -3.18
N PHE A 211 9.76 -1.64 -3.55
CA PHE A 211 10.51 -0.43 -3.23
C PHE A 211 9.66 0.55 -2.44
N LEU A 212 10.30 1.34 -1.60
CA LEU A 212 9.65 2.41 -0.82
C LEU A 212 10.02 3.77 -1.39
N LEU A 213 9.12 4.74 -1.25
CA LEU A 213 9.30 6.11 -1.69
C LEU A 213 9.07 7.09 -0.54
N TYR A 214 10.11 7.87 -0.25
CA TYR A 214 10.06 8.92 0.75
C TYR A 214 10.14 10.30 0.08
N ASN A 215 9.32 11.22 0.57
CA ASN A 215 9.32 12.62 0.17
C ASN A 215 9.26 13.50 1.43
N GLY A 216 10.12 14.51 1.52
CA GLY A 216 10.23 15.34 2.72
C GLY A 216 10.55 14.56 4.01
N GLY A 217 11.19 13.39 3.91
CA GLY A 217 11.52 12.53 5.07
C GLY A 217 10.38 11.66 5.57
N LYS A 218 9.21 11.68 4.93
CA LYS A 218 8.04 10.84 5.27
C LYS A 218 7.75 9.83 4.16
N LEU A 219 7.27 8.66 4.54
CA LEU A 219 6.77 7.65 3.61
C LEU A 219 5.53 8.21 2.90
N ASN A 220 5.59 8.25 1.57
CA ASN A 220 4.51 8.79 0.75
C ASN A 220 3.94 7.74 -0.21
N SER A 221 4.76 6.79 -0.66
CA SER A 221 4.35 5.76 -1.60
C SER A 221 5.28 4.55 -1.51
N PHE A 222 4.90 3.48 -2.21
CA PHE A 222 5.70 2.29 -2.43
C PHE A 222 5.32 1.73 -3.81
N GLY A 223 6.04 0.73 -4.28
CA GLY A 223 5.66 0.07 -5.53
C GLY A 223 6.24 -1.32 -5.67
N TRP A 224 5.72 -2.01 -6.69
CA TRP A 224 6.10 -3.37 -7.06
C TRP A 224 7.09 -3.32 -8.21
N ALA A 225 8.24 -3.96 -8.05
CA ALA A 225 9.25 -4.07 -9.09
C ALA A 225 9.39 -5.54 -9.49
N LEU A 226 8.73 -5.89 -10.59
CA LEU A 226 8.59 -7.26 -11.05
C LEU A 226 9.59 -7.53 -12.17
N LEU A 227 10.32 -8.65 -12.08
CA LEU A 227 11.31 -9.05 -13.07
C LEU A 227 10.69 -9.94 -14.16
N THR A 228 9.47 -9.60 -14.57
CA THR A 228 8.71 -10.30 -15.62
C THR A 228 7.85 -9.31 -16.42
N GLY A 229 7.53 -9.67 -17.66
CA GLY A 229 6.60 -8.89 -18.48
C GLY A 229 5.16 -9.30 -18.19
N LEU A 230 4.35 -8.37 -17.71
CA LEU A 230 2.92 -8.56 -17.44
C LEU A 230 2.12 -7.52 -18.21
N ASP A 231 0.95 -7.90 -18.71
CA ASP A 231 0.09 -6.99 -19.46
C ASP A 231 -1.02 -6.42 -18.56
N SER A 232 -1.00 -5.11 -18.36
CA SER A 232 -2.11 -4.33 -17.79
C SER A 232 -1.85 -2.85 -18.06
N VAL A 233 -2.91 -2.05 -18.08
CA VAL A 233 -2.79 -0.58 -18.09
C VAL A 233 -2.19 -0.03 -16.80
N ASN A 234 -2.15 -0.83 -15.73
CA ASN A 234 -1.63 -0.43 -14.44
C ASN A 234 -0.11 -0.61 -14.31
N TYR A 235 0.53 -1.36 -15.22
CA TYR A 235 1.97 -1.56 -15.23
C TYR A 235 2.70 -0.50 -16.04
N GLU A 236 3.88 -0.14 -15.54
CA GLU A 236 4.88 0.57 -16.30
C GLU A 236 5.91 -0.41 -16.84
N HIS A 237 6.35 -0.18 -18.08
CA HIS A 237 7.44 -0.92 -18.70
C HIS A 237 8.61 0.03 -18.98
N PRO A 238 9.55 0.17 -18.04
CA PRO A 238 10.71 1.02 -18.24
C PRO A 238 11.57 0.50 -19.40
N ILE A 239 11.89 1.38 -20.35
CA ILE A 239 12.81 1.08 -21.44
C ILE A 239 14.23 1.37 -20.90
N ILE A 240 14.91 0.35 -20.34
CA ILE A 240 16.30 0.19 -19.81
C ILE A 240 17.25 1.43 -19.72
N PRO A 241 18.10 1.58 -18.65
CA PRO A 241 18.11 0.92 -17.34
C PRO A 241 17.77 1.94 -16.23
N ALA A 242 16.59 1.83 -15.64
CA ALA A 242 16.13 2.69 -14.56
C ALA A 242 16.35 2.08 -13.15
N LEU A 243 17.24 1.09 -13.00
CA LEU A 243 17.44 0.45 -11.68
C LEU A 243 18.17 1.33 -10.66
N GLY A 244 18.52 2.57 -10.99
CA GLY A 244 18.69 3.60 -9.97
C GLY A 244 19.76 3.35 -8.91
N VAL A 245 20.64 2.37 -9.07
CA VAL A 245 21.74 2.09 -8.13
C VAL A 245 22.89 3.03 -8.47
N SER A 246 23.36 3.81 -7.51
CA SER A 246 24.67 4.46 -7.60
C SER A 246 25.72 3.49 -7.08
N ALA A 247 26.77 3.29 -7.87
CA ALA A 247 28.01 2.64 -7.43
C ALA A 247 28.70 3.45 -6.32
#